data_AF-M0JK87-F1
#
_entry.id   AF-M0JK87-F1
#
_cell.length_a   1.000
_cell.length_b   1.000
_cell.length_c   1.000
_cell.angle_alpha   90.00
_cell.angle_beta   90.00
_cell.angle_gamma   90.00
#
_symmetry.space_group_name_H-M   'P 1'
#
loop_
_entity.id
_entity.type
_entity.pdbx_description
1 polymer ?
#
loop_
_entity_poly.entity_id
_entity_poly.type
_entity_poly.pdbx_seq_one_letter_code
_entity_poly.pdbx_strand_id
1 'polypeptide(L)'
;MTEDTTDNDGAQSPNTPAATGDDSSQSATEGETPAENTATDAGANTSGIRRRAVIAGTLGSPALFGAGFAAVDSFGLPSMPSLIGVGAASPLEQARSGTATAGQVDSATVTVDEQAAQNLPTNRYRQLHIAEPVRNMLERDRGDQVRVTRGNDAAVYTISKTISGDASTVRTSSEGKCRVSFYEDGSFSDERRWGSLRGDDNCSLAGEAFDVEIDPRVPAADLSPSEAKERDELIETLNMGGSEYAVLAPHGGQIQPFTGRQVTRLRSEFSDASVTSWKLQGYGSDTSFYRWYVPSAELSTICYPRLAELSEQTYDYAVSFNGINEKTIYVGGAASEDIRQSVADAIDSALPHDGSPVKLGESHYAADSPQTLVNRVTENQSNGIWIGQPIADRRKYSDLIADAVGSALFDS
;
A
#
# COMPACT_ATOMS: atom_id res chain seq x y z
N MET A 1 -52.92 24.22 58.57
CA MET A 1 -52.03 23.09 58.26
C MET A 1 -51.31 23.47 56.99
N THR A 2 -50.00 23.72 57.14
CA THR A 2 -48.93 23.83 56.13
C THR A 2 -49.24 24.67 54.88
N GLU A 3 -48.82 25.94 54.85
CA GLU A 3 -47.53 26.44 54.27
C GLU A 3 -47.68 26.66 52.75
N ASP A 4 -47.21 27.71 52.11
CA ASP A 4 -46.56 28.95 52.49
C ASP A 4 -46.67 29.90 51.26
N THR A 5 -46.54 31.19 51.53
CA THR A 5 -46.31 32.40 50.70
C THR A 5 -45.50 32.21 49.38
N THR A 6 -45.45 33.06 48.35
CA THR A 6 -45.99 34.38 47.90
C THR A 6 -45.42 34.62 46.47
N ASP A 7 -46.12 35.42 45.63
CA ASP A 7 -45.64 36.39 44.60
C ASP A 7 -44.50 36.01 43.61
N ASN A 8 -44.39 36.47 42.36
CA ASN A 8 -45.01 37.55 41.60
C ASN A 8 -44.77 37.30 40.09
N ASP A 9 -45.50 38.06 39.29
CA ASP A 9 -45.57 38.13 37.82
C ASP A 9 -44.26 38.08 37.00
N GLY A 10 -44.34 37.48 35.80
CA GLY A 10 -43.29 37.58 34.78
C GLY A 10 -43.74 37.07 33.40
N ALA A 11 -43.69 37.96 32.41
CA ALA A 11 -44.27 37.85 31.08
C ALA A 11 -43.47 37.02 30.05
N GLN A 12 -44.20 36.57 29.02
CA GLN A 12 -43.86 36.49 27.57
C GLN A 12 -42.56 35.82 27.09
N SER A 13 -42.69 34.61 26.52
CA SER A 13 -42.49 34.28 25.07
C SER A 13 -42.04 32.82 24.89
N PRO A 14 -42.61 32.04 23.95
CA PRO A 14 -42.20 30.66 23.72
C PRO A 14 -41.06 30.54 22.70
N ASN A 15 -40.07 29.73 23.08
CA ASN A 15 -39.01 29.19 22.24
C ASN A 15 -39.54 28.09 21.28
N THR A 16 -39.05 28.16 20.03
CA THR A 16 -38.67 27.11 19.05
C THR A 16 -39.63 25.92 18.76
N PRO A 17 -39.68 25.48 17.48
CA PRO A 17 -38.97 24.23 17.16
C PRO A 17 -38.06 24.32 15.92
N ALA A 18 -36.95 23.59 16.01
CA ALA A 18 -35.91 23.44 15.01
C ALA A 18 -36.40 22.59 13.83
N ALA A 19 -36.05 23.03 12.62
CA ALA A 19 -36.19 22.25 11.39
C ALA A 19 -35.02 21.28 11.25
N THR A 20 -35.33 19.99 11.12
CA THR A 20 -34.42 18.91 10.76
C THR A 20 -34.09 18.99 9.27
N GLY A 21 -32.80 19.08 8.94
CA GLY A 21 -32.29 19.00 7.58
C GLY A 21 -32.15 17.55 7.12
N ASP A 22 -32.56 17.31 5.87
CA ASP A 22 -32.26 16.09 5.10
C ASP A 22 -30.77 16.08 4.73
N ASP A 23 -30.06 15.04 5.16
CA ASP A 23 -28.71 14.71 4.71
C ASP A 23 -28.80 13.55 3.70
N SER A 24 -28.47 13.86 2.45
CA SER A 24 -28.55 12.92 1.33
C SER A 24 -27.20 12.21 1.19
N SER A 25 -27.12 10.99 1.69
CA SER A 25 -26.02 10.06 1.47
C SER A 25 -25.98 9.62 0.00
N GLN A 26 -25.01 10.13 -0.76
CA GLN A 26 -24.73 9.63 -2.12
C GLN A 26 -23.72 8.47 -2.06
N SER A 27 -24.29 7.27 -2.10
CA SER A 27 -23.62 6.02 -2.48
C SER A 27 -23.23 6.08 -3.96
N ALA A 28 -21.93 6.08 -4.26
CA ALA A 28 -21.43 5.94 -5.63
C ALA A 28 -21.36 4.45 -5.99
N THR A 29 -22.23 4.05 -6.91
CA THR A 29 -22.31 2.71 -7.49
C THR A 29 -21.28 2.57 -8.62
N GLU A 30 -20.49 1.50 -8.58
CA GLU A 30 -19.54 1.10 -9.63
C GLU A 30 -20.29 0.24 -10.65
N GLY A 31 -20.25 0.62 -11.93
CA GLY A 31 -20.74 -0.19 -13.03
C GLY A 31 -19.70 -0.21 -14.15
N GLU A 32 -19.01 -1.33 -14.32
CA GLU A 32 -18.14 -1.60 -15.47
C GLU A 32 -18.81 -2.63 -16.39
N THR A 33 -18.97 -2.28 -17.66
CA THR A 33 -19.42 -3.16 -18.75
C THR A 33 -18.22 -3.87 -19.40
N PRO A 34 -18.29 -5.19 -19.68
CA PRO A 34 -17.20 -5.88 -20.36
C PRO A 34 -17.34 -5.76 -21.89
N ALA A 35 -16.25 -5.35 -22.55
CA ALA A 35 -16.10 -5.50 -23.99
C ALA A 35 -15.27 -6.77 -24.27
N GLU A 36 -15.93 -7.72 -24.91
CA GLU A 36 -15.37 -8.94 -25.49
C GLU A 36 -14.70 -8.59 -26.83
N ASN A 37 -13.51 -9.13 -27.13
CA ASN A 37 -13.16 -9.64 -28.48
C ASN A 37 -11.77 -10.29 -28.58
N THR A 38 -11.81 -11.57 -28.93
CA THR A 38 -11.06 -12.33 -29.96
C THR A 38 -9.63 -11.96 -30.38
N ALA A 39 -8.80 -13.01 -30.32
CA ALA A 39 -7.40 -13.17 -30.73
C ALA A 39 -7.03 -12.78 -32.17
N THR A 40 -5.75 -12.46 -32.41
CA THR A 40 -4.89 -13.23 -33.34
C THR A 40 -3.40 -12.95 -33.20
N ASP A 41 -2.65 -13.98 -33.60
CA ASP A 41 -1.23 -14.35 -33.49
C ASP A 41 -0.25 -13.50 -34.32
N ALA A 42 1.01 -13.37 -33.85
CA ALA A 42 2.26 -13.65 -34.59
C ALA A 42 3.48 -12.82 -34.14
N GLY A 43 4.62 -13.51 -33.97
CA GLY A 43 5.91 -13.04 -34.52
C GLY A 43 7.01 -12.65 -33.54
N ALA A 44 7.78 -13.65 -33.08
CA ALA A 44 9.03 -13.49 -32.36
C ALA A 44 10.14 -12.81 -33.21
N ASN A 45 10.96 -11.96 -32.59
CA ASN A 45 12.35 -11.80 -33.02
C ASN A 45 13.28 -11.34 -31.89
N THR A 46 14.27 -12.19 -31.61
CA THR A 46 15.33 -12.05 -30.60
C THR A 46 16.55 -11.32 -31.15
N SER A 47 17.16 -10.42 -30.37
CA SER A 47 18.61 -10.06 -30.39
C SER A 47 18.82 -8.88 -29.41
N GLY A 48 19.82 -8.75 -28.56
CA GLY A 48 21.06 -9.48 -28.30
C GLY A 48 21.82 -8.69 -27.24
N ILE A 49 22.23 -9.35 -26.15
CA ILE A 49 22.84 -8.73 -24.96
C ILE A 49 24.31 -8.34 -25.24
N ARG A 50 24.70 -7.10 -24.89
CA ARG A 50 26.11 -6.70 -24.75
C ARG A 50 26.40 -6.19 -23.33
N ARG A 51 27.24 -6.93 -22.60
CA ARG A 51 27.78 -6.57 -21.28
C ARG A 51 28.96 -5.62 -21.44
N ARG A 52 29.03 -4.56 -20.63
CA ARG A 52 30.30 -3.86 -20.31
C ARG A 52 30.38 -3.52 -18.82
N ALA A 53 31.62 -3.64 -18.33
CA ALA A 53 32.02 -3.64 -16.94
C ALA A 53 32.03 -2.24 -16.30
N VAL A 54 31.78 -2.20 -14.98
CA VAL A 54 31.87 -1.00 -14.12
C VAL A 54 33.07 -1.14 -13.19
N ILE A 55 33.84 -0.05 -13.07
CA ILE A 55 34.98 0.12 -12.17
C ILE A 55 34.48 0.78 -10.88
N ALA A 56 34.82 0.20 -9.72
CA ALA A 56 34.45 0.66 -8.40
C ALA A 56 35.34 1.82 -7.90
N GLY A 57 34.72 2.79 -7.22
CA GLY A 57 35.40 3.86 -6.47
C GLY A 57 34.69 4.11 -5.15
N THR A 58 35.41 3.87 -4.06
CA THR A 58 35.01 4.07 -2.64
C THR A 58 35.10 5.53 -2.22
N LEU A 59 34.30 5.93 -1.20
CA LEU A 59 34.49 6.97 -0.15
C LEU A 59 33.06 7.32 0.36
N GLY A 60 32.70 7.56 1.62
CA GLY A 60 33.35 7.74 2.91
C GLY A 60 32.29 8.44 3.79
N SER A 61 31.93 7.89 4.96
CA SER A 61 30.89 8.45 5.84
C SER A 61 31.39 9.66 6.66
N PRO A 62 30.47 10.52 7.11
CA PRO A 62 30.36 10.76 8.56
C PRO A 62 28.92 10.86 9.10
N ALA A 63 28.84 10.67 10.41
CA ALA A 63 27.66 10.71 11.30
C ALA A 63 27.25 12.17 11.68
N LEU A 64 26.20 12.57 12.42
CA LEU A 64 25.40 12.03 13.54
C LEU A 64 24.27 13.07 13.93
N PHE A 65 23.20 12.63 14.64
CA PHE A 65 22.15 13.36 15.43
C PHE A 65 21.10 14.24 14.70
N GLY A 66 19.79 14.28 15.00
CA GLY A 66 18.91 13.62 15.98
C GLY A 66 17.47 14.22 15.95
N ALA A 67 16.49 13.48 16.52
CA ALA A 67 15.11 13.85 16.96
C ALA A 67 13.91 13.84 15.96
N GLY A 68 12.96 12.90 16.20
CA GLY A 68 11.55 13.20 16.54
C GLY A 68 10.43 13.21 15.46
N PHE A 69 9.71 12.08 15.36
CA PHE A 69 8.27 11.87 15.02
C PHE A 69 7.62 12.43 13.73
N ALA A 70 7.24 11.53 12.81
CA ALA A 70 5.86 11.23 12.35
C ALA A 70 5.92 10.51 10.99
N ALA A 71 5.10 9.48 10.80
CA ALA A 71 5.21 8.53 9.69
C ALA A 71 4.62 9.04 8.38
N VAL A 72 5.46 9.22 7.35
CA VAL A 72 5.15 8.98 5.92
C VAL A 72 6.49 8.59 5.23
N ASP A 73 6.55 7.39 4.66
CA ASP A 73 7.61 6.82 3.79
C ASP A 73 9.11 6.99 4.12
N SER A 74 9.51 6.89 5.39
CA SER A 74 10.91 6.57 5.73
C SER A 74 11.06 5.87 7.06
N PHE A 75 11.35 4.56 7.04
CA PHE A 75 11.92 3.84 8.17
C PHE A 75 13.31 3.33 7.79
N GLY A 76 14.30 3.65 8.63
CA GLY A 76 15.70 3.38 8.38
C GLY A 76 15.99 1.91 8.06
N LEU A 77 16.71 1.71 6.95
CA LEU A 77 17.23 0.44 6.48
C LEU A 77 18.19 -0.18 7.51
N PRO A 78 18.05 -1.47 7.87
CA PRO A 78 19.23 -2.32 7.93
C PRO A 78 19.69 -2.58 6.49
N SER A 79 20.96 -2.32 6.19
CA SER A 79 21.61 -2.73 4.96
C SER A 79 21.34 -4.21 4.69
N MET A 80 20.53 -4.53 3.69
CA MET A 80 20.43 -5.88 3.14
C MET A 80 21.67 -6.09 2.25
N PRO A 81 22.43 -7.19 2.39
CA PRO A 81 23.56 -7.44 1.51
C PRO A 81 23.06 -7.68 0.08
N SER A 82 23.62 -6.96 -0.88
CA SER A 82 23.44 -7.23 -2.31
C SER A 82 23.94 -8.64 -2.62
N LEU A 83 23.03 -9.58 -2.80
CA LEU A 83 23.34 -10.89 -3.38
C LEU A 83 23.40 -10.76 -4.90
N ILE A 84 24.55 -10.32 -5.42
CA ILE A 84 24.97 -10.70 -6.77
C ILE A 84 25.51 -12.13 -6.65
N GLY A 85 24.59 -13.09 -6.54
CA GLY A 85 24.89 -14.53 -6.59
C GLY A 85 24.76 -15.02 -8.02
N VAL A 86 25.89 -15.25 -8.68
CA VAL A 86 25.93 -15.96 -9.96
C VAL A 86 25.49 -17.40 -9.70
N GLY A 87 24.30 -17.78 -10.20
CA GLY A 87 23.84 -19.18 -10.26
C GLY A 87 22.66 -19.57 -9.37
N ALA A 88 21.83 -18.63 -8.90
CA ALA A 88 20.52 -18.97 -8.32
C ALA A 88 19.46 -19.01 -9.43
N ALA A 89 18.61 -20.04 -9.40
CA ALA A 89 17.38 -20.11 -10.16
C ALA A 89 16.62 -18.78 -10.09
N SER A 90 16.00 -18.35 -11.19
CA SER A 90 15.16 -17.14 -11.18
C SER A 90 14.14 -17.22 -10.03
N PRO A 91 13.69 -16.11 -9.42
CA PRO A 91 12.61 -16.15 -8.42
C PRO A 91 11.37 -16.93 -8.92
N LEU A 92 11.15 -16.88 -10.24
CA LEU A 92 10.16 -17.69 -10.94
C LEU A 92 10.52 -19.18 -11.06
N GLU A 93 11.79 -19.57 -11.16
CA GLU A 93 12.21 -20.98 -11.02
C GLU A 93 12.15 -21.44 -9.57
N GLN A 94 12.22 -20.59 -8.55
CA GLN A 94 11.80 -20.99 -7.20
C GLN A 94 10.28 -21.16 -7.12
N ALA A 95 9.51 -20.28 -7.76
CA ALA A 95 8.05 -20.43 -7.87
C ALA A 95 7.61 -21.58 -8.82
N ARG A 96 8.43 -21.99 -9.81
CA ARG A 96 8.13 -23.00 -10.84
C ARG A 96 8.88 -24.33 -10.69
N SER A 97 10.08 -24.36 -10.08
CA SER A 97 10.83 -25.61 -9.82
C SER A 97 10.42 -26.29 -8.52
N GLY A 98 9.49 -25.69 -7.78
CA GLY A 98 8.51 -26.48 -7.04
C GLY A 98 7.77 -27.37 -8.04
N THR A 99 8.24 -28.61 -8.21
CA THR A 99 7.48 -29.73 -8.76
C THR A 99 6.31 -30.11 -7.82
N ALA A 100 5.61 -29.11 -7.29
CA ALA A 100 4.34 -29.24 -6.63
C ALA A 100 3.28 -28.98 -7.69
N THR A 101 2.74 -30.06 -8.24
CA THR A 101 1.36 -30.12 -8.70
C THR A 101 0.49 -29.24 -7.82
N ALA A 102 -0.09 -28.14 -8.32
CA ALA A 102 -1.12 -27.30 -7.70
C ALA A 102 -1.43 -27.67 -6.23
N GLY A 103 -0.45 -27.41 -5.37
CA GLY A 103 -0.28 -28.11 -4.10
C GLY A 103 -0.06 -27.07 -3.04
N GLN A 104 -1.18 -26.72 -2.40
CA GLN A 104 -1.31 -26.19 -1.05
C GLN A 104 0.00 -25.63 -0.47
N VAL A 105 0.18 -24.31 -0.58
CA VAL A 105 1.15 -23.63 0.28
C VAL A 105 0.54 -23.67 1.67
N ASP A 106 1.08 -24.52 2.54
CA ASP A 106 0.43 -24.84 3.81
C ASP A 106 0.39 -23.60 4.70
N SER A 107 -0.82 -23.11 4.94
CA SER A 107 -1.05 -22.08 5.93
C SER A 107 -0.75 -22.64 7.32
N ALA A 108 -0.25 -21.77 8.20
CA ALA A 108 0.10 -22.15 9.56
C ALA A 108 -1.03 -21.79 10.52
N THR A 109 -1.61 -22.75 11.24
CA THR A 109 -2.37 -22.42 12.45
C THR A 109 -1.38 -22.22 13.61
N VAL A 110 -1.30 -20.99 14.11
CA VAL A 110 -0.36 -20.63 15.18
C VAL A 110 -1.05 -19.77 16.23
N THR A 111 -0.52 -19.80 17.44
CA THR A 111 -0.91 -18.90 18.51
C THR A 111 -0.12 -17.60 18.42
N VAL A 112 -0.81 -16.47 18.42
CA VAL A 112 -0.21 -15.14 18.53
C VAL A 112 -0.06 -14.78 20.01
N ASP A 113 1.17 -14.59 20.44
CA ASP A 113 1.52 -14.21 21.81
C ASP A 113 2.09 -12.78 21.86
N GLU A 114 2.01 -12.13 23.03
CA GLU A 114 2.55 -10.79 23.22
C GLU A 114 4.07 -10.84 23.36
N GLN A 115 4.76 -9.99 22.61
CA GLN A 115 6.18 -9.76 22.85
C GLN A 115 6.40 -8.60 23.81
N ALA A 116 7.19 -8.83 24.86
CA ALA A 116 7.62 -7.79 25.78
C ALA A 116 8.18 -6.56 25.04
N ALA A 117 7.60 -5.39 25.32
CA ALA A 117 7.79 -4.13 24.60
C ALA A 117 9.26 -3.65 24.46
N GLN A 118 10.17 -4.15 25.28
CA GLN A 118 11.60 -3.77 25.28
C GLN A 118 12.39 -4.30 24.07
N ASN A 119 11.82 -5.22 23.29
CA ASN A 119 12.51 -5.91 22.18
C ASN A 119 11.90 -5.65 20.79
N LEU A 120 11.06 -4.63 20.65
CA LEU A 120 10.32 -4.36 19.41
C LEU A 120 10.80 -3.08 18.70
N PRO A 121 11.01 -3.12 17.37
CA PRO A 121 11.28 -1.94 16.56
C PRO A 121 10.16 -0.88 16.63
N THR A 122 10.45 0.33 16.13
CA THR A 122 9.58 1.52 16.21
C THR A 122 8.26 1.43 15.43
N ASN A 123 8.04 0.39 14.61
CA ASN A 123 6.89 0.24 13.71
C ASN A 123 5.96 -0.92 14.13
N ARG A 124 5.54 -0.88 15.39
CA ARG A 124 5.13 -2.03 16.22
C ARG A 124 3.94 -2.85 15.72
N TYR A 125 2.96 -2.21 15.07
CA TYR A 125 1.70 -2.87 14.70
C TYR A 125 1.76 -3.65 13.38
N ARG A 126 2.85 -3.53 12.59
CA ARG A 126 2.99 -4.20 11.28
C ARG A 126 3.97 -5.36 11.30
N GLN A 127 4.62 -5.60 12.43
CA GLN A 127 5.72 -6.55 12.49
C GLN A 127 5.29 -7.84 13.15
N LEU A 128 5.74 -8.95 12.58
CA LEU A 128 5.55 -10.28 13.14
C LEU A 128 6.90 -10.93 13.37
N HIS A 129 7.10 -11.43 14.59
CA HIS A 129 8.24 -12.24 14.96
C HIS A 129 7.82 -13.70 14.82
N ILE A 130 8.47 -14.41 13.91
CA ILE A 130 8.08 -15.77 13.54
C ILE A 130 9.05 -16.78 14.14
N ALA A 131 8.54 -17.86 14.72
CA ALA A 131 9.38 -18.96 15.15
C ALA A 131 10.04 -19.66 13.95
N GLU A 132 11.28 -20.12 14.09
CA GLU A 132 12.04 -20.76 13.01
C GLU A 132 11.29 -21.91 12.32
N PRO A 133 10.56 -22.82 13.02
CA PRO A 133 9.81 -23.86 12.35
C PRO A 133 8.68 -23.32 11.46
N VAL A 134 7.95 -22.30 11.92
CA VAL A 134 6.87 -21.64 11.14
C VAL A 134 7.48 -20.92 9.93
N ARG A 135 8.61 -20.23 10.13
CA ARG A 135 9.37 -19.58 9.04
C ARG A 135 9.72 -20.58 7.94
N ASN A 136 10.27 -21.72 8.33
CA ASN A 136 10.70 -22.77 7.39
C ASN A 136 9.51 -23.40 6.67
N MET A 137 8.38 -23.58 7.36
CA MET A 137 7.15 -24.11 6.77
C MET A 137 6.54 -23.16 5.74
N LEU A 138 6.53 -21.86 6.05
CA LEU A 138 5.99 -20.83 5.16
C LEU A 138 6.95 -20.46 4.01
N GLU A 139 8.23 -20.85 4.12
CA GLU A 139 9.31 -20.42 3.23
C GLU A 139 9.35 -18.89 3.08
N ARG A 140 9.30 -18.17 4.21
CA ARG A 140 9.32 -16.71 4.24
C ARG A 140 10.42 -16.18 5.15
N ASP A 141 11.15 -15.18 4.68
CA ASP A 141 12.28 -14.61 5.40
C ASP A 141 11.98 -13.21 5.96
N ARG A 142 12.94 -12.68 6.71
CA ARG A 142 12.86 -11.30 7.20
C ARG A 142 12.65 -10.32 6.04
N GLY A 143 11.65 -9.47 6.16
CA GLY A 143 11.26 -8.50 5.14
C GLY A 143 10.11 -8.98 4.26
N ASP A 144 9.81 -10.28 4.24
CA ASP A 144 8.63 -10.79 3.54
C ASP A 144 7.35 -10.48 4.31
N GLN A 145 6.26 -10.43 3.56
CA GLN A 145 4.92 -10.26 4.12
C GLN A 145 4.20 -11.58 4.26
N VAL A 146 3.36 -11.67 5.29
CA VAL A 146 2.39 -12.75 5.48
C VAL A 146 1.02 -12.14 5.76
N ARG A 147 -0.01 -12.85 5.32
CA ARG A 147 -1.39 -12.58 5.69
C ARG A 147 -1.70 -13.35 6.97
N VAL A 148 -2.21 -12.66 7.97
CA VAL A 148 -2.67 -13.27 9.22
C VAL A 148 -4.18 -13.13 9.29
N THR A 149 -4.87 -14.24 9.52
CA THR A 149 -6.33 -14.34 9.50
C THR A 149 -6.87 -14.89 10.82
N ARG A 150 -7.89 -14.24 11.37
CA ARG A 150 -8.64 -14.65 12.57
C ARG A 150 -10.13 -14.58 12.26
N GLY A 151 -10.79 -15.74 12.16
CA GLY A 151 -12.19 -15.77 11.73
C GLY A 151 -12.34 -15.20 10.32
N ASN A 152 -13.16 -14.16 10.16
CA ASN A 152 -13.34 -13.46 8.88
C ASN A 152 -12.41 -12.25 8.71
N ASP A 153 -11.61 -11.92 9.73
CA ASP A 153 -10.72 -10.78 9.71
C ASP A 153 -9.32 -11.17 9.26
N ALA A 154 -8.67 -10.28 8.53
CA ALA A 154 -7.32 -10.50 8.04
C ALA A 154 -6.52 -9.20 7.94
N ALA A 155 -5.21 -9.29 8.15
CA ALA A 155 -4.30 -8.19 7.97
C ALA A 155 -2.91 -8.66 7.56
N VAL A 156 -2.15 -7.75 6.95
CA VAL A 156 -0.78 -8.00 6.49
C VAL A 156 0.23 -7.58 7.54
N TYR A 157 1.23 -8.44 7.73
CA TYR A 157 2.38 -8.21 8.59
C TYR A 157 3.67 -8.48 7.82
N THR A 158 4.71 -7.72 8.15
CA THR A 158 6.08 -7.94 7.68
C THR A 158 6.84 -8.75 8.72
N ILE A 159 7.51 -9.81 8.31
CA ILE A 159 8.38 -10.59 9.18
C ILE A 159 9.59 -9.74 9.56
N SER A 160 9.71 -9.38 10.83
CA SER A 160 10.79 -8.50 11.30
C SER A 160 11.99 -9.28 11.81
N LYS A 161 11.75 -10.45 12.42
CA LYS A 161 12.78 -11.26 13.07
C LYS A 161 12.34 -12.71 13.22
N THR A 162 13.28 -13.63 13.04
CA THR A 162 13.14 -15.02 13.45
C THR A 162 13.49 -15.18 14.93
N ILE A 163 12.63 -15.83 15.69
CA ILE A 163 12.80 -16.08 17.12
C ILE A 163 12.96 -17.58 17.39
N SER A 164 13.67 -17.92 18.47
CA SER A 164 13.62 -19.26 19.04
C SER A 164 12.28 -19.43 19.78
N GLY A 165 11.62 -20.56 19.58
CA GLY A 165 10.32 -20.85 20.17
C GLY A 165 9.74 -22.13 19.60
N ASP A 166 8.60 -22.53 20.15
CA ASP A 166 7.88 -23.71 19.71
C ASP A 166 7.28 -23.50 18.31
N ALA A 167 7.07 -24.60 17.59
CA ALA A 167 6.68 -24.61 16.17
C ALA A 167 5.27 -24.06 15.88
N SER A 168 4.59 -23.50 16.88
CA SER A 168 3.19 -23.08 16.82
C SER A 168 2.97 -21.67 17.36
N THR A 169 4.01 -20.84 17.53
CA THR A 169 3.86 -19.49 18.10
C THR A 169 4.50 -18.42 17.23
N VAL A 170 3.77 -17.33 17.04
CA VAL A 170 4.29 -16.06 16.51
C VAL A 170 4.08 -14.97 17.55
N ARG A 171 4.86 -13.89 17.47
CA ARG A 171 4.77 -12.79 18.42
C ARG A 171 4.68 -11.44 17.74
N THR A 172 3.89 -10.55 18.31
CA THR A 172 3.80 -9.15 17.89
C THR A 172 3.50 -8.26 19.10
N SER A 173 3.43 -6.95 18.90
CA SER A 173 3.02 -6.02 19.97
C SER A 173 1.53 -6.15 20.25
N SER A 174 1.05 -5.60 21.37
CA SER A 174 -0.38 -5.53 21.65
C SER A 174 -1.14 -4.83 20.51
N GLU A 175 -0.62 -3.74 19.97
CA GLU A 175 -1.22 -3.05 18.81
C GLU A 175 -1.19 -3.92 17.54
N GLY A 176 -0.14 -4.72 17.36
CA GLY A 176 -0.08 -5.72 16.30
C GLY A 176 -1.16 -6.78 16.47
N LYS A 177 -1.40 -7.29 17.67
CA LYS A 177 -2.47 -8.26 17.95
C LYS A 177 -3.85 -7.70 17.58
N CYS A 178 -4.07 -6.42 17.82
CA CYS A 178 -5.34 -5.74 17.52
C CYS A 178 -5.55 -5.50 16.02
N ARG A 179 -4.49 -5.48 15.21
CA ARG A 179 -4.58 -5.28 13.77
C ARG A 179 -5.31 -6.41 13.04
N VAL A 180 -5.47 -7.60 13.62
CA VAL A 180 -6.24 -8.69 12.99
C VAL A 180 -7.67 -8.82 13.53
N SER A 181 -8.15 -7.87 14.34
CA SER A 181 -9.50 -7.93 14.94
C SER A 181 -10.07 -6.54 15.11
N PHE A 182 -10.48 -5.93 13.99
CA PHE A 182 -11.02 -4.57 13.97
C PHE A 182 -12.50 -4.48 14.32
N TYR A 183 -13.26 -5.58 14.28
CA TYR A 183 -14.71 -5.56 14.44
C TYR A 183 -15.23 -5.97 15.82
N GLU A 184 -14.37 -6.43 16.74
CA GLU A 184 -14.81 -6.82 18.08
C GLU A 184 -15.01 -5.64 19.05
N ASP A 185 -14.39 -4.47 18.83
CA ASP A 185 -14.41 -3.35 19.80
C ASP A 185 -14.99 -2.02 19.27
N GLY A 186 -15.19 -1.86 17.96
CA GLY A 186 -16.08 -0.84 17.37
C GLY A 186 -15.73 0.63 17.66
N SER A 187 -14.53 0.95 18.16
CA SER A 187 -14.13 2.34 18.41
C SER A 187 -12.82 2.68 17.70
N PHE A 188 -12.92 3.37 16.57
CA PHE A 188 -11.91 4.34 16.17
C PHE A 188 -12.63 5.66 15.95
N SER A 189 -12.36 6.64 16.82
CA SER A 189 -12.92 7.99 16.69
C SER A 189 -12.46 8.65 15.37
N ASP A 190 -13.40 9.22 14.64
CA ASP A 190 -13.32 9.78 13.28
C ASP A 190 -12.07 10.63 12.91
N GLU A 191 -11.36 11.20 13.89
CA GLU A 191 -10.23 12.11 13.66
C GLU A 191 -8.86 11.41 13.54
N ARG A 192 -8.77 10.09 13.77
CA ARG A 192 -7.51 9.30 13.64
C ARG A 192 -7.39 8.55 12.31
N ARG A 193 -8.21 8.92 11.33
CA ARG A 193 -8.34 8.26 10.02
C ARG A 193 -7.07 8.22 9.18
N TRP A 194 -6.04 9.01 9.50
CA TRP A 194 -4.79 9.00 8.76
C TRP A 194 -3.64 9.53 9.63
N GLY A 195 -2.72 8.65 10.07
CA GLY A 195 -1.47 9.04 10.72
C GLY A 195 -1.37 8.90 12.25
N SER A 196 -2.48 8.67 12.98
CA SER A 196 -2.43 8.41 14.43
C SER A 196 -2.80 6.97 14.74
N LEU A 197 -1.79 6.10 14.65
CA LEU A 197 -1.87 4.65 14.81
C LEU A 197 -1.83 4.24 16.28
N ARG A 198 -2.71 4.79 17.11
CA ARG A 198 -3.00 4.21 18.41
C ARG A 198 -4.31 3.46 18.29
N GLY A 199 -4.20 2.12 18.25
CA GLY A 199 -5.33 1.27 18.63
C GLY A 199 -5.83 1.78 19.97
N ASP A 200 -7.14 1.92 20.10
CA ASP A 200 -7.71 2.31 21.38
C ASP A 200 -7.19 1.38 22.48
N ASP A 201 -7.00 1.91 23.68
CA ASP A 201 -6.56 1.17 24.88
C ASP A 201 -7.57 0.07 25.30
N ASN A 202 -8.52 -0.30 24.44
CA ASN A 202 -9.70 -1.10 24.72
C ASN A 202 -9.83 -2.37 23.84
N CYS A 203 -8.81 -2.69 23.04
CA CYS A 203 -8.79 -3.93 22.27
C CYS A 203 -8.63 -5.15 23.21
N SER A 204 -9.64 -6.02 23.21
CA SER A 204 -9.72 -7.25 24.03
C SER A 204 -8.55 -8.21 23.77
N LEU A 205 -7.99 -8.20 22.55
CA LEU A 205 -6.91 -9.10 22.14
C LEU A 205 -5.54 -8.72 22.69
N ALA A 206 -5.36 -7.51 23.25
CA ALA A 206 -4.06 -7.08 23.77
C ALA A 206 -3.52 -8.06 24.82
N GLY A 207 -4.37 -8.54 25.73
CA GLY A 207 -3.98 -9.35 26.89
C GLY A 207 -4.06 -10.88 26.73
N GLU A 208 -4.59 -11.40 25.62
CA GLU A 208 -4.85 -12.83 25.46
C GLU A 208 -4.11 -13.43 24.26
N ALA A 209 -3.63 -14.66 24.39
CA ALA A 209 -3.12 -15.42 23.26
C ALA A 209 -4.29 -16.01 22.47
N PHE A 210 -4.22 -15.99 21.14
CA PHE A 210 -5.27 -16.50 20.27
C PHE A 210 -4.70 -17.16 19.02
N ASP A 211 -5.46 -18.08 18.46
CA ASP A 211 -5.06 -18.78 17.24
C ASP A 211 -5.41 -17.98 15.99
N VAL A 212 -4.51 -18.04 15.01
CA VAL A 212 -4.64 -17.44 13.69
C VAL A 212 -4.18 -18.40 12.62
N GLU A 213 -4.64 -18.17 11.40
CA GLU A 213 -4.05 -18.73 10.19
C GLU A 213 -3.03 -17.76 9.62
N ILE A 214 -1.86 -18.24 9.21
CA ILE A 214 -0.85 -17.45 8.49
C ILE A 214 -0.67 -18.00 7.09
N ASP A 215 -0.96 -17.17 6.10
CA ASP A 215 -0.80 -17.46 4.68
C ASP A 215 0.43 -16.69 4.13
N PRO A 216 1.38 -17.38 3.47
CA PRO A 216 2.55 -16.75 2.87
C PRO A 216 2.26 -16.05 1.53
N ARG A 217 1.05 -16.19 0.99
CA ARG A 217 0.48 -15.36 -0.09
C ARG A 217 -0.41 -14.30 0.53
N VAL A 218 -0.13 -13.03 0.20
CA VAL A 218 -0.80 -11.91 0.83
C VAL A 218 -2.17 -11.59 0.20
N PRO A 219 -2.27 -11.34 -1.12
CA PRO A 219 -3.55 -11.03 -1.74
C PRO A 219 -4.42 -12.27 -1.85
N ALA A 220 -5.72 -12.10 -1.58
CA ALA A 220 -6.73 -13.12 -1.81
C ALA A 220 -6.69 -13.58 -3.27
N ALA A 221 -6.74 -14.90 -3.46
CA ALA A 221 -6.78 -15.49 -4.78
C ALA A 221 -8.17 -15.35 -5.41
N ASP A 222 -8.20 -15.13 -6.72
CA ASP A 222 -9.37 -15.37 -7.57
C ASP A 222 -10.64 -14.56 -7.21
N LEU A 223 -10.51 -13.44 -6.49
CA LEU A 223 -11.60 -12.49 -6.28
C LEU A 223 -11.57 -11.38 -7.32
N SER A 224 -12.73 -11.08 -7.90
CA SER A 224 -12.94 -9.83 -8.63
C SER A 224 -12.88 -8.61 -7.70
N PRO A 225 -12.64 -7.40 -8.23
CA PRO A 225 -12.71 -6.17 -7.44
C PRO A 225 -14.02 -5.98 -6.68
N SER A 226 -15.15 -6.36 -7.26
CA SER A 226 -16.46 -6.30 -6.61
C SER A 226 -16.57 -7.30 -5.45
N GLU A 227 -16.16 -8.56 -5.65
CA GLU A 227 -16.21 -9.56 -4.59
C GLU A 227 -15.24 -9.22 -3.46
N ALA A 228 -14.06 -8.71 -3.79
CA ALA A 228 -13.08 -8.27 -2.80
C ALA A 228 -13.61 -7.11 -1.96
N LYS A 229 -14.35 -6.18 -2.58
CA LYS A 229 -15.01 -5.08 -1.88
C LYS A 229 -16.14 -5.55 -0.98
N GLU A 230 -16.94 -6.51 -1.42
CA GLU A 230 -18.01 -7.12 -0.62
C GLU A 230 -17.48 -7.90 0.59
N ARG A 231 -16.27 -8.45 0.48
CA ARG A 231 -15.64 -9.28 1.51
C ARG A 231 -14.58 -8.56 2.33
N ASP A 232 -14.42 -7.24 2.14
CA ASP A 232 -13.37 -6.43 2.77
C ASP A 232 -11.97 -7.05 2.62
N GLU A 233 -11.61 -7.43 1.40
CA GLU A 233 -10.41 -8.20 1.08
C GLU A 233 -9.28 -7.37 0.45
N LEU A 234 -8.09 -7.97 0.37
CA LEU A 234 -6.96 -7.45 -0.39
C LEU A 234 -6.80 -8.26 -1.67
N ILE A 235 -6.84 -7.60 -2.82
CA ILE A 235 -6.57 -8.24 -4.12
C ILE A 235 -5.45 -7.54 -4.87
N GLU A 236 -4.92 -8.26 -5.85
CA GLU A 236 -3.86 -7.80 -6.71
C GLU A 236 -4.27 -7.98 -8.17
N THR A 237 -4.20 -6.89 -8.95
CA THR A 237 -4.55 -6.90 -10.36
C THR A 237 -3.38 -6.42 -11.21
N LEU A 238 -3.19 -7.09 -12.34
CA LEU A 238 -2.16 -6.78 -13.33
C LEU A 238 -2.77 -6.90 -14.71
N ASN A 239 -2.57 -5.87 -15.53
CA ASN A 239 -2.80 -5.93 -16.96
C ASN A 239 -1.46 -5.71 -17.65
N MET A 240 -0.90 -6.78 -18.20
CA MET A 240 0.35 -6.73 -18.95
C MET A 240 0.12 -6.04 -20.29
N GLY A 241 1.02 -5.11 -20.62
CA GLY A 241 1.12 -4.47 -21.92
C GLY A 241 2.59 -4.29 -22.30
N GLY A 242 2.91 -3.17 -22.94
CA GLY A 242 4.27 -2.82 -23.31
C GLY A 242 5.19 -2.58 -22.11
N SER A 243 6.50 -2.49 -22.41
CA SER A 243 7.56 -2.19 -21.45
C SER A 243 7.98 -0.73 -21.45
N GLU A 244 7.36 0.13 -22.25
CA GLU A 244 7.69 1.56 -22.25
C GLU A 244 7.21 2.22 -20.95
N TYR A 245 5.99 1.87 -20.52
CA TYR A 245 5.34 2.49 -19.36
C TYR A 245 4.73 1.46 -18.41
N ALA A 246 5.02 1.63 -17.12
CA ALA A 246 4.27 1.00 -16.03
C ALA A 246 3.49 2.04 -15.22
N VAL A 247 2.24 1.74 -14.89
CA VAL A 247 1.39 2.61 -14.04
C VAL A 247 0.90 1.84 -12.82
N LEU A 248 1.18 2.36 -11.63
CA LEU A 248 1.14 1.61 -10.38
C LEU A 248 0.26 2.27 -9.32
N ALA A 249 -0.52 1.46 -8.60
CA ALA A 249 -1.14 1.84 -7.33
C ALA A 249 -0.82 0.77 -6.27
N PRO A 250 0.30 0.90 -5.53
CA PRO A 250 0.65 -0.04 -4.45
C PRO A 250 -0.32 -0.02 -3.28
N HIS A 251 -1.17 1.00 -3.20
CA HIS A 251 -2.12 1.20 -2.11
C HIS A 251 -3.50 1.61 -2.64
N GLY A 252 -3.98 0.93 -3.68
CA GLY A 252 -5.31 1.13 -4.25
C GLY A 252 -6.48 0.69 -3.35
N GLY A 253 -7.69 0.82 -3.88
CA GLY A 253 -8.92 0.54 -3.12
C GLY A 253 -9.14 1.59 -2.03
N GLN A 254 -9.51 1.15 -0.85
CA GLN A 254 -9.69 1.99 0.33
C GLN A 254 -8.39 2.15 1.15
N ILE A 255 -7.28 1.51 0.76
CA ILE A 255 -5.97 1.72 1.40
C ILE A 255 -5.57 3.18 1.25
N GLN A 256 -5.46 3.68 0.01
CA GLN A 256 -5.35 5.09 -0.37
C GLN A 256 -6.37 5.37 -1.48
N PRO A 257 -7.58 5.87 -1.12
CA PRO A 257 -8.69 6.04 -2.05
C PRO A 257 -8.32 6.76 -3.35
N PHE A 258 -8.95 6.31 -4.45
CA PHE A 258 -8.85 6.82 -5.82
C PHE A 258 -7.55 6.56 -6.58
N THR A 259 -6.44 6.17 -5.93
CA THR A 259 -5.17 5.89 -6.65
C THR A 259 -5.31 4.78 -7.70
N GLY A 260 -6.04 3.71 -7.40
CA GLY A 260 -6.33 2.65 -8.38
C GLY A 260 -7.18 3.11 -9.57
N ARG A 261 -8.05 4.11 -9.38
CA ARG A 261 -8.82 4.73 -10.47
C ARG A 261 -7.90 5.54 -11.37
N GLN A 262 -6.94 6.28 -10.80
CA GLN A 262 -5.95 7.03 -11.57
C GLN A 262 -5.11 6.11 -12.46
N VAL A 263 -4.75 4.92 -11.97
CA VAL A 263 -4.09 3.89 -12.80
C VAL A 263 -4.97 3.44 -13.96
N THR A 264 -6.25 3.11 -13.70
CA THR A 264 -7.19 2.73 -14.76
C THR A 264 -7.37 3.86 -15.78
N ARG A 265 -7.51 5.11 -15.31
CA ARG A 265 -7.68 6.30 -16.15
C ARG A 265 -6.47 6.52 -17.04
N LEU A 266 -5.28 6.60 -16.45
CA LEU A 266 -4.05 6.84 -17.20
C LEU A 266 -3.81 5.73 -18.24
N ARG A 267 -4.06 4.47 -17.88
CA ARG A 267 -4.00 3.36 -18.84
C ARG A 267 -4.97 3.55 -20.00
N SER A 268 -6.20 4.00 -19.74
CA SER A 268 -7.25 4.15 -20.76
C SER A 268 -6.95 5.22 -21.81
N GLU A 269 -5.98 6.10 -21.57
CA GLU A 269 -5.50 7.07 -22.55
C GLU A 269 -4.60 6.42 -23.62
N PHE A 270 -4.15 5.18 -23.37
CA PHE A 270 -3.31 4.40 -24.28
C PHE A 270 -4.10 3.28 -24.95
N SER A 271 -3.54 2.78 -26.06
CA SER A 271 -3.90 1.44 -26.47
C SER A 271 -3.49 0.45 -25.37
N ASP A 272 -4.38 -0.46 -25.00
CA ASP A 272 -4.16 -1.42 -23.91
C ASP A 272 -2.85 -2.22 -24.05
N ALA A 273 -2.35 -2.37 -25.28
CA ALA A 273 -1.11 -3.08 -25.58
C ALA A 273 0.17 -2.30 -25.25
N SER A 274 0.11 -0.97 -25.05
CA SER A 274 1.31 -0.11 -24.91
C SER A 274 1.78 0.07 -23.48
N VAL A 275 0.89 -0.08 -22.49
CA VAL A 275 1.17 0.25 -21.09
C VAL A 275 0.90 -0.96 -20.21
N THR A 276 1.76 -1.23 -19.24
CA THR A 276 1.46 -2.20 -18.17
C THR A 276 0.86 -1.47 -16.97
N SER A 277 -0.17 -2.04 -16.35
CA SER A 277 -0.76 -1.47 -15.13
C SER A 277 -0.83 -2.49 -14.01
N TRP A 278 -0.46 -2.09 -12.79
CA TRP A 278 -0.55 -2.94 -11.60
C TRP A 278 -1.19 -2.19 -10.43
N LYS A 279 -2.11 -2.86 -9.73
CA LYS A 279 -2.83 -2.31 -8.58
C LYS A 279 -2.91 -3.34 -7.48
N LEU A 280 -2.51 -2.95 -6.27
CA LEU A 280 -2.84 -3.66 -5.04
C LEU A 280 -4.01 -2.93 -4.38
N GLN A 281 -5.16 -3.59 -4.23
CA GLN A 281 -6.41 -2.95 -3.80
C GLN A 281 -6.92 -3.63 -2.53
N GLY A 282 -6.96 -2.87 -1.43
CA GLY A 282 -7.51 -3.34 -0.16
C GLY A 282 -8.85 -2.68 0.15
N TYR A 283 -9.78 -3.45 0.70
CA TYR A 283 -11.12 -3.03 1.09
C TYR A 283 -11.38 -3.27 2.59
N GLY A 284 -12.43 -2.65 3.15
CA GLY A 284 -12.66 -2.60 4.60
C GLY A 284 -13.05 -1.22 5.15
N SER A 285 -13.54 -0.32 4.28
CA SER A 285 -13.93 1.08 4.55
C SER A 285 -12.91 1.86 5.39
N ASP A 286 -13.09 1.95 6.70
CA ASP A 286 -12.26 2.73 7.62
C ASP A 286 -10.99 2.00 8.10
N THR A 287 -10.88 0.69 7.86
CA THR A 287 -9.77 -0.15 8.37
C THR A 287 -8.72 -0.50 7.32
N SER A 288 -8.97 -0.21 6.04
CA SER A 288 -8.17 -0.74 4.92
C SER A 288 -6.69 -0.36 4.99
N PHE A 289 -6.37 0.91 5.32
CA PHE A 289 -4.98 1.32 5.54
C PHE A 289 -4.35 0.53 6.70
N TYR A 290 -5.10 0.37 7.79
CA TYR A 290 -4.67 -0.37 8.96
C TYR A 290 -4.57 -1.88 8.75
N ARG A 291 -5.27 -2.49 7.79
CA ARG A 291 -5.17 -3.93 7.53
C ARG A 291 -4.08 -4.24 6.51
N TRP A 292 -4.00 -3.43 5.47
CA TRP A 292 -3.34 -3.82 4.23
C TRP A 292 -2.08 -3.02 3.89
N TYR A 293 -1.88 -1.85 4.48
CA TYR A 293 -0.76 -0.99 4.11
C TYR A 293 0.59 -1.59 4.49
N VAL A 294 1.45 -1.74 3.47
CA VAL A 294 2.88 -2.06 3.54
C VAL A 294 3.61 -1.01 2.70
N PRO A 295 4.68 -0.36 3.20
CA PRO A 295 5.40 0.65 2.41
C PRO A 295 5.82 0.08 1.05
N SER A 296 5.72 0.88 -0.01
CA SER A 296 5.97 0.39 -1.37
C SER A 296 7.40 -0.14 -1.56
N ALA A 297 8.37 0.44 -0.85
CA ALA A 297 9.75 -0.02 -0.82
C ALA A 297 9.97 -1.38 -0.10
N GLU A 298 8.99 -1.83 0.69
CA GLU A 298 9.04 -3.08 1.46
C GLU A 298 8.24 -4.23 0.81
N LEU A 299 7.48 -3.96 -0.26
CA LEU A 299 6.68 -4.98 -0.95
C LEU A 299 7.58 -6.06 -1.58
N SER A 300 7.53 -7.28 -1.04
CA SER A 300 8.29 -8.43 -1.51
C SER A 300 7.61 -9.09 -2.71
N THR A 301 8.33 -9.33 -3.81
CA THR A 301 7.75 -10.02 -4.98
C THR A 301 7.27 -11.44 -4.66
N ILE A 302 7.88 -12.11 -3.68
CA ILE A 302 7.54 -13.49 -3.31
C ILE A 302 6.14 -13.59 -2.68
N CYS A 303 5.67 -12.52 -2.02
CA CYS A 303 4.40 -12.48 -1.30
C CYS A 303 3.21 -12.02 -2.17
N TYR A 304 3.52 -11.41 -3.31
CA TYR A 304 2.57 -10.74 -4.20
C TYR A 304 2.76 -11.29 -5.62
N PRO A 305 2.00 -12.33 -6.01
CA PRO A 305 2.25 -13.06 -7.26
C PRO A 305 2.22 -12.20 -8.52
N ARG A 306 1.34 -11.18 -8.62
CA ARG A 306 1.30 -10.31 -9.80
C ARG A 306 2.41 -9.26 -9.78
N LEU A 307 2.93 -8.90 -8.62
CA LEU A 307 4.10 -8.06 -8.49
C LEU A 307 5.36 -8.83 -8.91
N ALA A 308 5.42 -10.14 -8.62
CA ALA A 308 6.44 -11.01 -9.19
C ALA A 308 6.39 -11.00 -10.72
N GLU A 309 5.19 -11.18 -11.29
CA GLU A 309 4.94 -11.15 -12.75
C GLU A 309 5.31 -9.79 -13.36
N LEU A 310 4.89 -8.66 -12.75
CA LEU A 310 5.29 -7.31 -13.15
C LEU A 310 6.82 -7.14 -13.20
N SER A 311 7.52 -7.78 -12.26
CA SER A 311 8.98 -7.65 -12.10
C SER A 311 9.77 -8.57 -13.04
N GLU A 312 9.12 -9.34 -13.91
CA GLU A 312 9.79 -10.17 -14.94
C GLU A 312 10.37 -9.32 -16.08
N GLN A 313 9.91 -8.08 -16.22
CA GLN A 313 10.45 -7.10 -17.16
C GLN A 313 10.74 -5.77 -16.45
N THR A 314 11.56 -4.95 -17.09
CA THR A 314 11.81 -3.56 -16.66
C THR A 314 11.08 -2.60 -17.57
N TYR A 315 10.80 -1.40 -17.06
CA TYR A 315 10.08 -0.36 -17.78
C TYR A 315 10.95 0.86 -18.07
N ASP A 316 10.79 1.49 -19.23
CA ASP A 316 11.53 2.72 -19.55
C ASP A 316 11.13 3.84 -18.58
N TYR A 317 9.84 3.92 -18.24
CA TYR A 317 9.29 4.81 -17.23
C TYR A 317 8.25 4.09 -16.38
N ALA A 318 8.09 4.55 -15.13
CA ALA A 318 6.99 4.12 -14.29
C ALA A 318 6.38 5.29 -13.51
N VAL A 319 5.06 5.29 -13.38
CA VAL A 319 4.30 6.26 -12.59
C VAL A 319 3.61 5.54 -11.46
N SER A 320 3.68 6.08 -10.25
CA SER A 320 2.93 5.54 -9.10
C SER A 320 2.10 6.60 -8.41
N PHE A 321 0.79 6.37 -8.35
CA PHE A 321 -0.16 7.22 -7.63
C PHE A 321 -0.26 6.79 -6.16
N ASN A 322 -0.03 7.75 -5.27
CA ASN A 322 0.04 7.54 -3.83
C ASN A 322 -0.75 8.64 -3.08
N GLY A 323 -1.17 8.31 -1.86
CA GLY A 323 -1.86 9.19 -0.96
C GLY A 323 -1.01 9.59 0.25
N ILE A 324 -1.03 10.87 0.59
CA ILE A 324 -0.29 11.44 1.72
C ILE A 324 -1.20 12.26 2.65
N ASN A 325 -0.68 12.56 3.84
CA ASN A 325 -1.37 13.36 4.85
C ASN A 325 -0.98 14.85 4.83
N GLU A 326 -0.77 15.39 3.64
CA GLU A 326 -0.36 16.78 3.48
C GLU A 326 -1.43 17.57 2.74
N LYS A 327 -1.21 18.88 2.64
CA LYS A 327 -2.04 19.80 1.83
C LYS A 327 -1.35 20.22 0.53
N THR A 328 -0.31 19.49 0.11
CA THR A 328 0.51 19.77 -1.06
C THR A 328 0.59 18.47 -1.85
N ILE A 329 0.54 18.54 -3.18
CA ILE A 329 0.87 17.41 -4.06
C ILE A 329 2.37 17.42 -4.29
N TYR A 330 3.03 16.28 -4.09
CA TYR A 330 4.46 16.11 -4.30
C TYR A 330 4.75 15.19 -5.48
N VAL A 331 5.70 15.60 -6.32
CA VAL A 331 6.26 14.81 -7.42
C VAL A 331 7.69 14.40 -7.07
N GLY A 332 7.85 13.12 -6.72
CA GLY A 332 9.13 12.48 -6.41
C GLY A 332 9.50 11.41 -7.43
N GLY A 333 10.34 10.47 -7.02
CA GLY A 333 10.86 9.39 -7.85
C GLY A 333 12.29 9.66 -8.36
N ALA A 334 12.89 8.63 -8.96
CA ALA A 334 14.27 8.68 -9.43
C ALA A 334 14.43 9.36 -10.80
N ALA A 335 13.33 9.64 -11.52
CA ALA A 335 13.37 10.39 -12.78
C ALA A 335 14.11 11.73 -12.63
N SER A 336 14.69 12.21 -13.73
CA SER A 336 15.41 13.48 -13.75
C SER A 336 14.52 14.62 -13.22
N GLU A 337 15.15 15.62 -12.61
CA GLU A 337 14.44 16.79 -12.09
C GLU A 337 13.58 17.46 -13.17
N ASP A 338 14.09 17.58 -14.40
CA ASP A 338 13.36 18.16 -15.54
C ASP A 338 12.06 17.39 -15.84
N ILE A 339 12.09 16.06 -15.81
CA ILE A 339 10.89 15.23 -16.04
C ILE A 339 9.91 15.41 -14.88
N ARG A 340 10.39 15.34 -13.63
CA ARG A 340 9.54 15.54 -12.45
C ARG A 340 8.93 16.93 -12.43
N GLN A 341 9.66 17.96 -12.88
CA GLN A 341 9.17 19.33 -12.97
C GLN A 341 8.11 19.46 -14.06
N SER A 342 8.31 18.85 -15.24
CA SER A 342 7.29 18.83 -16.30
C SER A 342 5.99 18.19 -15.82
N VAL A 343 6.07 17.10 -15.05
CA VAL A 343 4.88 16.48 -14.43
C VAL A 343 4.25 17.39 -13.38
N ALA A 344 5.05 18.02 -12.51
CA ALA A 344 4.55 18.95 -11.51
C ALA A 344 3.82 20.14 -12.14
N ASP A 345 4.41 20.75 -13.18
CA ASP A 345 3.85 21.90 -13.90
C ASP A 345 2.57 21.53 -14.65
N ALA A 346 2.50 20.33 -15.23
CA ALA A 346 1.29 19.84 -15.89
C ALA A 346 0.13 19.66 -14.91
N ILE A 347 0.41 19.06 -13.73
CA ILE A 347 -0.61 18.92 -12.67
C ILE A 347 -1.05 20.30 -12.17
N ASP A 348 -0.11 21.20 -11.87
CA ASP A 348 -0.42 22.54 -11.36
C ASP A 348 -1.29 23.33 -12.35
N SER A 349 -0.96 23.24 -13.64
CA SER A 349 -1.70 23.91 -14.72
C SER A 349 -3.11 23.34 -14.93
N ALA A 350 -3.30 22.04 -14.67
CA ALA A 350 -4.59 21.37 -14.84
C ALA A 350 -5.53 21.59 -13.65
N LEU A 351 -4.99 21.87 -12.46
CA LEU A 351 -5.78 22.05 -11.26
C LEU A 351 -6.49 23.42 -11.23
N PRO A 352 -7.75 23.47 -10.77
CA PRO A 352 -8.41 24.74 -10.49
C PRO A 352 -7.77 25.45 -9.30
N HIS A 353 -8.12 26.73 -9.10
CA HIS A 353 -7.53 27.58 -8.05
C HIS A 353 -7.65 27.01 -6.62
N ASP A 354 -8.64 26.16 -6.34
CA ASP A 354 -8.83 25.52 -5.04
C ASP A 354 -8.18 24.12 -4.95
N GLY A 355 -7.40 23.71 -5.95
CA GLY A 355 -6.48 22.59 -5.88
C GLY A 355 -5.31 22.86 -4.94
N SER A 356 -4.73 21.78 -4.40
CA SER A 356 -3.54 21.90 -3.57
C SER A 356 -2.33 22.37 -4.39
N PRO A 357 -1.39 23.12 -3.79
CA PRO A 357 -0.13 23.45 -4.44
C PRO A 357 0.63 22.20 -4.87
N VAL A 358 1.31 22.25 -6.01
CA VAL A 358 2.17 21.18 -6.51
C VAL A 358 3.64 21.54 -6.31
N LYS A 359 4.46 20.59 -5.85
CA LYS A 359 5.90 20.77 -5.64
C LYS A 359 6.68 19.52 -6.01
N LEU A 360 7.97 19.70 -6.30
CA LEU A 360 8.90 18.59 -6.27
C LEU A 360 9.02 18.02 -4.84
N GLY A 361 9.11 16.70 -4.77
CA GLY A 361 9.34 15.99 -3.53
C GLY A 361 10.77 16.17 -3.03
N GLU A 362 10.90 16.46 -1.74
CA GLU A 362 12.17 16.50 -1.00
C GLU A 362 12.09 15.59 0.23
N SER A 363 13.25 15.22 0.79
CA SER A 363 13.32 14.36 1.99
C SER A 363 12.52 13.07 1.80
N HIS A 364 11.55 12.75 2.66
CA HIS A 364 10.73 11.54 2.53
C HIS A 364 9.78 11.57 1.33
N TYR A 365 9.43 12.75 0.80
CA TYR A 365 8.64 12.88 -0.42
C TYR A 365 9.50 12.85 -1.69
N ALA A 366 10.83 12.84 -1.58
CA ALA A 366 11.72 12.66 -2.72
C ALA A 366 11.48 11.30 -3.39
N ALA A 367 11.22 10.26 -2.60
CA ALA A 367 10.89 8.91 -3.06
C ALA A 367 11.85 8.36 -4.14
N ASP A 368 13.11 8.79 -4.12
CA ASP A 368 14.17 8.54 -5.11
C ASP A 368 15.01 7.29 -4.83
N SER A 369 14.76 6.64 -3.68
CA SER A 369 15.41 5.38 -3.33
C SER A 369 15.17 4.32 -4.42
N PRO A 370 16.20 3.56 -4.84
CA PRO A 370 16.03 2.49 -5.82
C PRO A 370 15.13 1.34 -5.33
N GLN A 371 14.87 1.27 -4.01
CA GLN A 371 13.95 0.28 -3.43
C GLN A 371 12.49 0.68 -3.56
N THR A 372 12.17 1.98 -3.68
CA THR A 372 10.79 2.44 -3.89
C THR A 372 10.24 1.75 -5.13
N LEU A 373 9.08 1.10 -5.02
CA LEU A 373 8.55 0.23 -6.07
C LEU A 373 8.57 0.86 -7.47
N VAL A 374 8.16 2.14 -7.57
CA VAL A 374 8.11 2.86 -8.84
C VAL A 374 9.49 2.99 -9.51
N ASN A 375 10.56 3.14 -8.72
CA ASN A 375 11.92 3.15 -9.26
C ASN A 375 12.37 1.72 -9.53
N ARG A 376 12.11 0.80 -8.61
CA ARG A 376 12.55 -0.60 -8.65
C ARG A 376 12.18 -1.31 -9.96
N VAL A 377 11.01 -1.02 -10.52
CA VAL A 377 10.53 -1.66 -11.76
C VAL A 377 11.10 -1.02 -13.04
N THR A 378 11.74 0.14 -12.95
CA THR A 378 12.30 0.82 -14.13
C THR A 378 13.67 0.30 -14.52
N GLU A 379 14.04 0.46 -15.79
CA GLU A 379 15.40 0.21 -16.26
C GLU A 379 16.39 1.06 -15.44
N ASN A 380 17.43 0.42 -14.91
CA ASN A 380 18.46 1.05 -14.08
C ASN A 380 17.95 1.78 -12.82
N GLN A 381 16.67 1.60 -12.47
CA GLN A 381 16.04 2.20 -11.29
C GLN A 381 16.03 3.74 -11.29
N SER A 382 15.97 4.36 -12.47
CA SER A 382 16.22 5.81 -12.64
C SER A 382 15.07 6.61 -13.23
N ASN A 383 13.96 6.00 -13.64
CA ASN A 383 12.87 6.70 -14.35
C ASN A 383 11.50 6.53 -13.68
N GLY A 384 11.50 6.20 -12.39
CA GLY A 384 10.27 6.16 -11.61
C GLY A 384 9.81 7.57 -11.23
N ILE A 385 8.50 7.78 -11.25
CA ILE A 385 7.83 9.04 -10.93
C ILE A 385 6.78 8.75 -9.87
N TRP A 386 6.99 9.31 -8.68
CA TRP A 386 6.13 9.08 -7.53
C TRP A 386 5.22 10.30 -7.32
N ILE A 387 3.90 10.08 -7.26
CA ILE A 387 2.91 11.16 -7.11
C ILE A 387 2.20 11.02 -5.76
N GLY A 388 2.57 11.84 -4.79
CA GLY A 388 1.94 11.90 -3.47
C GLY A 388 0.88 12.99 -3.41
N GLN A 389 -0.38 12.62 -3.18
CA GLN A 389 -1.51 13.57 -3.25
C GLN A 389 -2.28 13.64 -1.93
N PRO A 390 -2.88 14.77 -1.54
CA PRO A 390 -3.86 14.85 -0.46
C PRO A 390 -5.16 14.11 -0.80
N ILE A 391 -5.90 13.64 0.21
CA ILE A 391 -7.19 12.95 -0.02
C ILE A 391 -8.24 13.88 -0.66
N ALA A 392 -8.18 15.18 -0.38
CA ALA A 392 -9.10 16.16 -0.96
C ALA A 392 -8.95 16.22 -2.48
N ASP A 393 -7.71 16.33 -2.98
CA ASP A 393 -7.41 16.36 -4.41
C ASP A 393 -7.69 15.01 -5.07
N ARG A 394 -7.35 13.89 -4.43
CA ARG A 394 -7.71 12.56 -4.98
C ARG A 394 -9.22 12.39 -5.12
N ARG A 395 -10.01 12.93 -4.18
CA ARG A 395 -11.48 12.84 -4.25
C ARG A 395 -12.06 13.73 -5.36
N LYS A 396 -11.55 14.95 -5.49
CA LYS A 396 -12.15 15.98 -6.36
C LYS A 396 -11.55 16.02 -7.76
N TYR A 397 -10.27 15.71 -7.89
CA TYR A 397 -9.44 15.96 -9.07
C TYR A 397 -8.65 14.72 -9.54
N SER A 398 -8.99 13.51 -9.06
CA SER A 398 -8.27 12.26 -9.42
C SER A 398 -8.04 12.12 -10.92
N ASP A 399 -9.09 12.27 -11.74
CA ASP A 399 -8.99 12.11 -13.19
C ASP A 399 -8.13 13.24 -13.81
N LEU A 400 -8.38 14.50 -13.44
CA LEU A 400 -7.57 15.64 -13.92
C LEU A 400 -6.08 15.47 -13.65
N ILE A 401 -5.72 14.96 -12.46
CA ILE A 401 -4.32 14.72 -12.10
C ILE A 401 -3.74 13.58 -12.95
N ALA A 402 -4.51 12.50 -13.19
CA ALA A 402 -4.06 11.39 -14.01
C ALA A 402 -3.81 11.84 -15.46
N ASP A 403 -4.78 12.55 -16.06
CA ASP A 403 -4.71 13.07 -17.43
C ASP A 403 -3.53 14.05 -17.61
N ALA A 404 -3.27 14.90 -16.60
CA ALA A 404 -2.14 15.84 -16.61
C ALA A 404 -0.78 15.12 -16.56
N VAL A 405 -0.66 14.07 -15.73
CA VAL A 405 0.53 13.21 -15.72
C VAL A 405 0.72 12.54 -17.09
N GLY A 406 -0.37 12.09 -17.71
CA GLY A 406 -0.33 11.48 -19.04
C GLY A 406 0.19 12.45 -20.11
N SER A 407 -0.37 13.64 -20.15
CA SER A 407 0.04 14.72 -21.06
C SER A 407 1.52 15.07 -20.92
N ALA A 408 2.07 15.04 -19.70
CA ALA A 408 3.47 15.41 -19.44
C ALA A 408 4.48 14.36 -19.89
N LEU A 409 4.11 13.07 -19.90
CA LEU A 409 5.05 11.97 -20.13
C LEU A 409 4.91 11.32 -21.50
N PHE A 410 3.73 11.44 -22.10
CA PHE A 410 3.33 10.59 -23.21
C PHE A 410 2.91 11.37 -24.46
N ASP A 411 2.63 12.67 -24.34
CA ASP A 411 2.35 13.58 -25.47
C ASP A 411 3.56 14.46 -25.86
N SER A 412 4.73 14.21 -25.25
CA SER A 412 5.97 15.00 -25.40
C SER A 412 6.90 14.55 -26.51
#